data_AF-A0A3C0FYL6-F1
#
_entry.id   AF-A0A3C0FYL6-F1
#
_cell.length_a   1.000
_cell.length_b   1.000
_cell.length_c   1.000
_cell.angle_alpha   90.00
_cell.angle_beta   90.00
_cell.angle_gamma   90.00
#
_symmetry.space_group_name_H-M   'P 1'
#
loop_
_entity.id
_entity.type
_entity.pdbx_description
1 polymer ?
#
loop_
_entity_poly.entity_id
_entity_poly.type
_entity_poly.pdbx_seq_one_letter_code
_entity_poly.pdbx_strand_id
1 'polypeptide(L)'
;TPKADRAQILHDLAHGNVEVVVNVSVLTEGFDAPPVSCIILTRPCSQKATMVQMIGRGLRTIDQEEYPGVVKTNCVVLDFGTSVLTHGSLDDAVDLDGAGDREPGEAPKKPCPECNSVVPLGVRECPVCGHLFRSNEQDLDGFEMTEVDLMERSPFRWVDLFG
;
A
#
# COMPACT_ATOMS: atom_id res chain seq x y z
N THR A 1 2.43 -9.42 20.03
CA THR A 1 2.63 -8.40 21.08
C THR A 1 1.45 -8.38 22.02
N PRO A 2 1.65 -8.52 23.34
CA PRO A 2 0.61 -8.36 24.35
C PRO A 2 -0.16 -7.04 24.20
N LYS A 3 -1.40 -6.98 24.68
CA LYS A 3 -2.29 -5.82 24.49
C LYS A 3 -1.75 -4.56 25.20
N ALA A 4 -1.24 -4.71 26.42
CA ALA A 4 -0.69 -3.60 27.20
C ALA A 4 0.55 -3.01 26.50
N ASP A 5 1.51 -3.85 26.13
CA ASP A 5 2.73 -3.44 25.44
C ASP A 5 2.42 -2.73 24.10
N ARG A 6 1.44 -3.24 23.35
CA ARG A 6 0.99 -2.59 22.11
C ARG A 6 0.39 -1.22 22.39
N ALA A 7 -0.47 -1.08 23.39
CA ALA A 7 -1.06 0.21 23.74
C ALA A 7 0.02 1.23 24.14
N GLN A 8 1.04 0.79 24.88
CA GLN A 8 2.17 1.64 25.25
C GLN A 8 2.98 2.11 24.03
N ILE A 9 3.35 1.19 23.12
CA ILE A 9 4.09 1.53 21.90
C ILE A 9 3.31 2.55 21.04
N LEU A 10 1.99 2.38 20.92
CA LEU A 10 1.16 3.28 20.14
C LEU A 10 0.99 4.65 20.81
N HIS A 11 0.88 4.68 22.14
CA HIS A 11 0.90 5.91 22.92
C HIS A 11 2.22 6.67 22.71
N ASP A 12 3.34 5.95 22.77
CA ASP A 12 4.67 6.52 22.58
C ASP A 12 4.88 7.05 21.16
N LEU A 13 4.33 6.37 20.15
CA LEU A 13 4.30 6.88 18.78
C LEU A 13 3.49 8.18 18.66
N ALA A 14 2.29 8.23 19.26
CA ALA A 14 1.42 9.41 19.17
C ALA A 14 2.01 10.66 19.85
N HIS A 15 2.87 10.47 20.87
CA HIS A 15 3.52 11.55 21.60
C HIS A 15 4.98 11.81 21.16
N GLY A 16 5.47 11.12 20.13
CA GLY A 16 6.82 11.29 19.60
C GLY A 16 7.94 10.69 20.45
N ASN A 17 7.62 9.87 21.46
CA ASN A 17 8.61 9.07 22.19
C ASN A 17 9.18 7.93 21.33
N VAL A 18 8.44 7.50 20.32
CA VAL A 18 8.84 6.55 19.28
C VAL A 18 8.60 7.17 17.92
N GLU A 19 9.62 7.19 17.06
CA GLU A 19 9.51 7.78 15.71
C GLU A 19 8.94 6.79 14.69
N VAL A 20 9.21 5.49 14.86
CA VAL A 20 8.88 4.46 13.87
C VAL A 20 8.30 3.22 14.56
N VAL A 21 7.15 2.78 14.07
CA VAL A 21 6.53 1.50 14.46
C VAL A 21 6.38 0.61 13.23
N VAL A 22 6.97 -0.58 13.30
CA VAL A 22 6.83 -1.61 12.27
C VAL A 22 5.75 -2.59 12.71
N ASN A 23 4.84 -2.90 11.79
CA ASN A 23 3.77 -3.86 12.03
C ASN A 23 3.56 -4.80 10.83
N VAL A 24 3.22 -6.06 11.13
CA VAL A 24 2.80 -7.06 10.15
C VAL A 24 1.38 -7.51 10.51
N SER A 25 0.39 -7.06 9.72
CA SER A 25 -1.01 -7.52 9.82
C SER A 25 -1.73 -7.31 11.17
N VAL A 26 -1.20 -6.53 12.13
CA VAL A 26 -1.85 -6.26 13.43
C VAL A 26 -2.57 -4.90 13.48
N LEU A 27 -2.07 -3.87 12.81
CA LEU A 27 -2.66 -2.52 12.74
C LEU A 27 -3.71 -2.36 11.62
N THR A 28 -4.44 -3.42 11.26
CA THR A 28 -5.59 -3.29 10.35
C THR A 28 -6.84 -2.82 11.07
N GLU A 29 -6.93 -2.97 12.39
CA GLU A 29 -8.06 -2.54 13.21
C GLU A 29 -7.57 -1.91 14.53
N GLY A 30 -8.16 -0.77 14.95
CA GLY A 30 -7.96 -0.19 16.28
C GLY A 30 -6.70 0.65 16.51
N PHE A 31 -5.99 1.07 15.46
CA PHE A 31 -4.90 2.05 15.55
C PHE A 31 -5.33 3.41 15.00
N ASP A 32 -5.27 4.43 15.86
CA ASP A 32 -5.48 5.84 15.51
C ASP A 32 -4.35 6.68 16.11
N ALA A 33 -3.56 7.29 15.23
CA ALA A 33 -2.50 8.22 15.61
C ALA A 33 -2.46 9.33 14.56
N PRO A 34 -3.29 10.38 14.70
CA PRO A 34 -3.33 11.53 13.79
C PRO A 34 -1.95 12.16 13.52
N PRO A 35 -1.01 12.24 14.49
CA PRO A 35 0.34 12.79 14.27
C PRO A 35 1.19 12.06 13.21
N VAL A 36 0.85 10.81 12.83
CA VAL A 36 1.62 10.06 11.84
C VAL A 36 1.56 10.76 10.48
N SER A 37 2.72 11.18 9.96
CA SER A 37 2.88 11.87 8.68
C SER A 37 3.69 11.08 7.65
N CYS A 38 4.08 9.83 7.95
CA CYS A 38 4.81 8.98 7.03
C CYS A 38 4.30 7.53 7.07
N ILE A 39 4.03 6.95 5.90
CA ILE A 39 3.60 5.57 5.73
C ILE A 39 4.60 4.84 4.84
N ILE A 40 5.14 3.72 5.32
CA ILE A 40 6.11 2.90 4.59
C ILE A 40 5.45 1.58 4.20
N LEU A 41 5.29 1.35 2.89
CA LEU A 41 4.81 0.10 2.33
C LEU A 41 6.01 -0.77 1.95
N THR A 42 6.30 -1.76 2.76
CA THR A 42 7.44 -2.69 2.55
C THR A 42 7.06 -3.98 1.84
N ARG A 43 5.78 -4.15 1.48
CA ARG A 43 5.28 -5.32 0.77
C ARG A 43 4.25 -4.93 -0.28
N PRO A 44 4.11 -5.71 -1.37
CA PRO A 44 3.00 -5.54 -2.29
C PRO A 44 1.66 -5.68 -1.57
N CYS A 45 0.78 -4.69 -1.71
CA CYS A 45 -0.60 -4.78 -1.29
C CYS A 45 -1.38 -5.67 -2.28
N SER A 46 -2.01 -6.73 -1.77
CA SER A 46 -2.80 -7.65 -2.60
C SER A 46 -4.07 -7.01 -3.18
N GLN A 47 -4.59 -5.94 -2.56
CA GLN A 47 -5.78 -5.22 -3.01
C GLN A 47 -5.61 -3.70 -2.81
N LYS A 48 -6.18 -2.91 -3.72
CA LYS A 48 -6.19 -1.44 -3.67
C LYS A 48 -6.83 -0.92 -2.38
N ALA A 49 -7.97 -1.47 -1.98
CA ALA A 49 -8.65 -1.07 -0.75
C ALA A 49 -7.74 -1.19 0.49
N THR A 50 -6.93 -2.24 0.58
CA THR A 50 -5.96 -2.40 1.68
C THR A 50 -4.88 -1.32 1.64
N MET A 51 -4.37 -0.98 0.46
CA MET A 51 -3.40 0.10 0.28
C MET A 51 -3.99 1.45 0.73
N VAL A 52 -5.21 1.77 0.27
CA VAL A 52 -5.93 3.00 0.63
C VAL A 52 -6.18 3.07 2.13
N GLN A 53 -6.60 1.98 2.77
CA GLN A 53 -6.79 1.91 4.22
C GLN A 53 -5.48 2.11 5.00
N MET A 54 -4.35 1.60 4.49
CA MET A 54 -3.04 1.79 5.12
C MET A 54 -2.58 3.24 5.01
N ILE A 55 -2.65 3.83 3.81
CA ILE A 55 -2.25 5.22 3.54
C ILE A 55 -3.16 6.21 4.28
N GLY A 56 -4.48 5.95 4.30
CA GLY A 56 -5.47 6.79 4.96
C GLY A 56 -5.22 7.01 6.46
N ARG A 57 -4.47 6.11 7.12
CA ARG A 57 -4.04 6.32 8.51
C ARG A 57 -3.09 7.51 8.66
N GLY A 58 -2.23 7.73 7.67
CA GLY A 58 -1.34 8.88 7.61
C GLY A 58 -2.02 10.17 7.11
N LEU A 59 -3.20 10.07 6.50
CA LEU A 59 -3.93 11.23 5.98
C LEU A 59 -4.92 11.86 6.99
N ARG A 60 -4.97 11.37 8.23
CA ARG A 60 -5.81 11.97 9.27
C ARG A 60 -5.37 13.39 9.59
N THR A 61 -6.34 14.29 9.72
CA THR A 61 -6.14 15.67 10.15
C THR A 61 -5.80 15.74 11.64
N ILE A 62 -5.06 16.77 12.03
CA ILE A 62 -4.72 17.03 13.43
C ILE A 62 -5.82 17.88 14.06
N ASP A 63 -6.39 17.39 15.14
CA ASP A 63 -7.18 18.22 16.05
C ASP A 63 -6.23 18.99 16.98
N GLN A 64 -6.31 20.33 16.95
CA GLN A 64 -5.47 21.19 17.78
C GLN A 64 -5.89 21.19 19.26
N GLU A 65 -7.11 20.76 19.60
CA GLU A 65 -7.53 20.56 20.99
C GLU A 65 -6.84 19.34 21.60
N GLU A 66 -6.65 18.27 20.82
CA GLU A 66 -6.00 17.03 21.25
C GLU A 66 -4.46 17.09 21.13
N TYR A 67 -3.95 17.72 20.07
CA TYR A 67 -2.51 17.82 19.75
C TYR A 67 -2.06 19.27 19.58
N PRO A 68 -2.02 20.07 20.67
CA PRO A 68 -1.66 21.47 20.58
C PRO A 68 -0.22 21.65 20.09
N GLY A 69 -0.04 22.49 19.07
CA GLY A 69 1.29 22.83 18.52
C GLY A 69 1.84 21.81 17.51
N VAL A 70 1.11 20.73 17.23
CA VAL A 70 1.46 19.80 16.16
C VAL A 70 0.94 20.34 14.83
N VAL A 71 1.85 20.61 13.89
CA VAL A 71 1.52 21.09 12.53
C VAL A 71 1.79 19.96 11.55
N LYS A 72 0.76 19.53 10.83
CA LYS A 72 0.84 18.50 9.79
C LYS A 72 0.23 19.04 8.51
N THR A 73 1.07 19.32 7.53
CA THR A 73 0.67 19.88 6.23
C THR A 73 0.63 18.82 5.13
N ASN A 74 1.40 17.75 5.28
CA ASN A 74 1.50 16.67 4.31
C ASN A 74 1.68 15.30 4.98
N CYS A 75 1.53 14.25 4.17
CA CYS A 75 1.86 12.88 4.52
C CYS A 75 2.70 12.27 3.41
N VAL A 76 3.86 11.72 3.75
CA VAL A 76 4.76 11.05 2.80
C VAL A 76 4.44 9.57 2.74
N VAL A 77 4.37 9.00 1.54
CA VAL A 77 4.20 7.55 1.33
C VAL A 77 5.44 7.02 0.64
N LEU A 78 6.14 6.10 1.31
CA LEU A 78 7.31 5.40 0.77
C LEU A 78 6.90 3.99 0.37
N ASP A 79 6.85 3.71 -0.94
CA ASP A 79 6.40 2.41 -1.45
C ASP A 79 7.54 1.58 -2.04
N PHE A 80 8.06 0.66 -1.23
CA PHE A 80 9.02 -0.36 -1.63
C PHE A 80 8.33 -1.65 -2.14
N GLY A 81 7.00 -1.73 -1.99
CA GLY A 81 6.19 -2.87 -2.41
C GLY A 81 5.65 -2.75 -3.84
N THR A 82 5.93 -1.66 -4.56
CA THR A 82 5.40 -1.34 -5.90
C THR A 82 3.86 -1.28 -5.98
N SER A 83 3.19 -1.11 -4.84
CA SER A 83 1.73 -1.10 -4.71
C SER A 83 1.10 0.13 -5.38
N VAL A 84 1.70 1.31 -5.24
CA VAL A 84 1.27 2.58 -5.84
C VAL A 84 1.36 2.53 -7.36
N LEU A 85 2.38 1.84 -7.88
CA LEU A 85 2.51 1.61 -9.33
C LEU A 85 1.46 0.61 -9.83
N THR A 86 1.20 -0.44 -9.06
CA THR A 86 0.26 -1.51 -9.43
C THR A 86 -1.21 -1.07 -9.37
N HIS A 87 -1.60 -0.33 -8.33
CA HIS A 87 -3.00 0.05 -8.06
C HIS A 87 -3.39 1.45 -8.55
N GLY A 88 -2.40 2.26 -8.96
CA GLY A 88 -2.65 3.59 -9.54
C GLY A 88 -2.92 4.67 -8.48
N SER A 89 -3.98 5.44 -8.65
CA SER A 89 -4.38 6.52 -7.73
C SER A 89 -4.90 5.99 -6.39
N LEU A 90 -4.96 6.86 -5.38
CA LEU A 90 -5.60 6.56 -4.08
C LEU A 90 -7.12 6.41 -4.19
N ASP A 91 -7.73 6.95 -5.24
CA ASP A 91 -9.18 6.91 -5.40
C ASP A 91 -9.62 5.61 -6.06
N ASP A 92 -10.60 4.95 -5.46
CA ASP A 92 -11.37 3.95 -6.17
C ASP A 92 -12.24 4.68 -7.20
N ALA A 93 -11.89 4.56 -8.48
CA ALA A 93 -12.85 4.77 -9.55
C ALA A 93 -13.90 3.66 -9.42
N VAL A 94 -14.88 3.88 -8.53
CA VAL A 94 -16.04 3.00 -8.42
C VAL A 94 -16.89 3.30 -9.63
N ASP A 95 -16.82 2.42 -10.62
CA ASP A 95 -17.77 2.40 -11.73
C ASP A 95 -19.13 1.96 -11.16
N LEU A 96 -19.92 2.95 -10.74
CA LEU A 96 -21.26 2.77 -10.18
C LEU A 96 -22.29 2.42 -11.27
N ASP A 97 -21.91 2.53 -12.55
CA ASP A 97 -22.78 2.23 -13.69
C ASP A 97 -22.87 0.72 -13.97
N GLY A 98 -22.19 -0.10 -13.15
CA GLY A 98 -22.13 -1.55 -13.28
C GLY A 98 -21.19 -1.92 -14.41
N ALA A 99 -20.16 -2.70 -14.08
CA ALA A 99 -19.08 -3.15 -14.96
C ALA A 99 -19.43 -3.09 -16.46
N GLY A 100 -19.20 -1.93 -17.06
CA GLY A 100 -19.47 -1.73 -18.48
C GLY A 100 -18.52 -2.64 -19.25
N ASP A 101 -19.08 -3.70 -19.84
CA ASP A 101 -18.45 -4.60 -20.82
C ASP A 101 -16.93 -4.77 -20.68
N ARG A 102 -16.44 -5.09 -19.47
CA ARG A 102 -15.11 -5.67 -19.37
C ARG A 102 -15.24 -7.09 -19.89
N GLU A 103 -14.87 -7.28 -21.16
CA GLU A 103 -14.63 -8.63 -21.67
C GLU A 103 -13.74 -9.35 -20.65
N PRO A 104 -14.10 -10.58 -20.23
CA PRO A 104 -13.30 -11.32 -19.27
C PRO A 104 -11.90 -11.49 -19.85
N GLY A 105 -10.97 -10.65 -19.40
CA GLY A 105 -9.60 -10.67 -19.87
C GLY A 105 -9.02 -12.05 -19.61
N GLU A 106 -8.48 -12.70 -20.65
CA GLU A 106 -7.83 -13.99 -20.49
C GLU A 106 -6.73 -13.86 -19.42
N ALA A 107 -6.73 -14.79 -18.46
CA ALA A 107 -5.67 -14.84 -17.46
C ALA A 107 -4.31 -14.96 -18.15
N PRO A 108 -3.30 -14.15 -17.76
CA PRO A 108 -2.01 -14.12 -18.40
C PRO A 108 -1.31 -15.50 -18.30
N LYS A 109 -0.64 -15.90 -19.39
CA LYS A 109 0.04 -17.21 -19.54
C LYS A 109 1.55 -17.00 -19.78
N LYS A 110 2.39 -17.94 -19.37
CA LYS A 110 3.85 -17.96 -19.60
C LYS A 110 4.29 -19.31 -20.20
N PRO A 111 5.30 -19.35 -21.07
CA PRO A 111 5.91 -20.60 -21.50
C PRO A 111 6.86 -21.15 -20.41
N CYS A 112 6.86 -22.46 -20.22
CA CYS A 112 7.87 -23.13 -19.38
C CYS A 112 9.21 -23.19 -20.12
N PRO A 113 10.34 -22.80 -19.50
CA PRO A 113 11.65 -22.82 -20.18
C PRO A 113 12.19 -24.24 -20.46
N GLU A 114 11.72 -25.26 -19.73
CA GLU A 114 12.18 -26.64 -19.92
C GLU A 114 11.37 -27.41 -20.96
N CYS A 115 10.05 -27.38 -20.86
CA CYS A 115 9.17 -28.20 -21.71
C CYS A 115 8.35 -27.39 -22.72
N ASN A 116 8.53 -26.06 -22.74
CA ASN A 116 7.84 -25.11 -23.62
C ASN A 116 6.30 -25.12 -23.54
N SER A 117 5.73 -25.76 -22.51
CA SER A 117 4.28 -25.76 -22.29
C SER A 117 3.80 -24.39 -21.82
N VAL A 118 2.66 -23.95 -22.36
CA VAL A 118 2.01 -22.70 -21.95
C VAL A 118 1.23 -22.94 -20.67
N VAL A 119 1.64 -22.29 -19.59
CA VAL A 119 1.07 -22.44 -18.25
C VAL A 119 0.57 -21.09 -17.71
N PRO A 120 -0.37 -21.05 -16.76
CA PRO A 120 -0.80 -19.79 -16.15
C PRO A 120 0.37 -19.04 -15.50
N LEU A 121 0.41 -17.71 -15.59
CA LEU A 121 1.53 -16.89 -15.10
C LEU A 121 1.86 -17.15 -13.62
N GLY A 122 0.83 -17.43 -12.80
CA GLY A 122 0.94 -17.62 -11.36
C GLY A 122 1.44 -18.99 -10.88
N VAL A 123 1.66 -19.99 -11.75
CA VAL A 123 2.14 -21.31 -11.28
C VAL A 123 3.61 -21.24 -10.85
N ARG A 124 3.93 -21.79 -9.67
CA ARG A 124 5.31 -21.89 -9.15
C ARG A 124 6.03 -23.17 -9.57
N GLU A 125 5.26 -24.16 -10.03
CA GLU A 125 5.76 -25.42 -10.56
C GLU A 125 5.01 -25.72 -11.86
N CYS A 126 5.73 -26.16 -12.89
CA CYS A 126 5.11 -26.54 -14.16
C CYS A 126 4.33 -27.85 -13.98
N PRO A 127 3.01 -27.89 -14.26
CA PRO A 127 2.20 -29.10 -14.13
C PRO A 127 2.54 -30.19 -15.17
N VAL A 128 3.36 -29.86 -16.18
CA VAL A 128 3.74 -30.80 -17.25
C VAL A 128 5.08 -31.48 -16.96
N CYS A 129 6.10 -30.74 -16.50
CA CYS A 129 7.44 -31.28 -16.30
C CYS A 129 8.01 -31.13 -14.88
N GLY A 130 7.31 -30.45 -13.97
CA GLY A 130 7.80 -30.20 -12.61
C GLY A 130 8.82 -29.07 -12.48
N HIS A 131 9.09 -28.31 -13.55
CA HIS A 131 10.02 -27.17 -13.49
C HIS A 131 9.57 -26.13 -12.46
N LEU A 132 10.45 -25.82 -11.50
CA LEU A 132 10.23 -24.81 -10.47
C LEU A 132 10.56 -23.41 -11.01
N PHE A 133 9.54 -22.58 -11.15
CA PHE A 133 9.70 -21.17 -11.53
C PHE A 133 10.29 -20.43 -10.33
N ARG A 134 11.60 -20.15 -10.37
CA ARG A 134 12.24 -19.28 -9.39
C ARG A 134 11.66 -17.87 -9.52
N SER A 135 11.11 -17.33 -8.44
CA SER A 135 11.04 -15.88 -8.30
C SER A 135 12.48 -15.39 -8.26
N ASN A 136 12.86 -14.49 -9.17
CA ASN A 136 14.08 -13.75 -8.97
C ASN A 136 13.90 -12.92 -7.70
N GLU A 137 14.34 -13.46 -6.56
CA GLU A 137 14.76 -12.64 -5.42
C GLU A 137 16.06 -11.99 -5.88
N GLN A 138 15.95 -10.95 -6.70
CA GLN A 138 17.06 -10.05 -6.93
C GLN A 138 17.19 -9.20 -5.68
N ASP A 139 18.34 -9.27 -5.02
CA ASP A 139 18.75 -8.25 -4.06
C ASP A 139 18.65 -6.88 -4.76
N LEU A 140 17.98 -5.93 -4.11
CA LEU A 140 17.72 -4.59 -4.65
C LEU A 140 19.02 -3.77 -4.60
N ASP A 141 19.92 -3.97 -5.56
CA ASP A 141 21.24 -3.32 -5.61
C ASP A 141 21.21 -1.88 -6.14
N GLY A 142 20.04 -1.39 -6.57
CA GLY A 142 19.83 -0.01 -6.98
C GLY A 142 18.35 0.31 -7.12
N PHE A 143 17.89 1.36 -6.44
CA PHE A 143 16.55 1.90 -6.61
C PHE A 143 16.66 3.34 -7.12
N GLU A 144 15.95 3.66 -8.19
CA GLU A 144 15.68 5.04 -8.59
C GLU A 144 14.39 5.44 -7.87
N MET A 145 14.48 6.41 -6.96
CA MET A 145 13.29 6.92 -6.27
C MET A 145 12.47 7.74 -7.27
N THR A 146 11.30 7.23 -7.63
CA THR A 146 10.32 7.99 -8.42
C THR A 146 9.39 8.71 -7.46
N GLU A 147 9.47 10.04 -7.45
CA GLU A 147 8.48 10.86 -6.76
C GLU A 147 7.16 10.86 -7.55
N VAL A 148 6.06 10.63 -6.85
CA VAL A 148 4.73 10.59 -7.43
C VAL A 148 3.81 11.42 -6.56
N ASP A 149 3.23 12.47 -7.14
CA ASP A 149 2.11 13.17 -6.50
C ASP A 149 0.85 12.32 -6.66
N LEU A 150 0.39 11.73 -5.55
CA LEU A 150 -0.80 10.90 -5.52
C LEU A 150 -2.08 11.70 -5.76
N MET A 151 -2.09 13.00 -5.43
CA MET A 151 -3.23 13.89 -5.57
C MET A 151 -3.41 14.35 -7.02
N GLU A 152 -2.32 14.61 -7.75
CA GLU A 152 -2.36 14.95 -9.18
C GLU A 152 -2.84 13.79 -10.06
N ARG A 153 -2.67 12.54 -9.60
CA ARG A 153 -3.17 11.34 -10.29
C ARG A 153 -4.66 11.09 -10.04
N SER A 154 -5.30 11.87 -9.17
CA SER A 154 -6.73 11.76 -8.90
C SER A 154 -7.54 12.30 -10.09
N PRO A 155 -8.59 11.59 -10.54
CA PRO A 155 -9.55 12.16 -11.50
C PRO A 155 -10.46 13.22 -10.84
N PHE A 156 -10.40 13.38 -9.52
CA PHE A 156 -11.22 14.31 -8.77
C PHE A 156 -10.51 15.64 -8.57
N ARG A 157 -11.30 16.72 -8.58
CA ARG A 157 -10.81 18.05 -8.24
C ARG A 157 -10.77 18.21 -6.72
N TRP A 158 -9.58 18.34 -6.17
CA TRP A 158 -9.38 18.70 -4.78
C TRP A 158 -9.77 20.15 -4.56
N VAL A 159 -10.58 20.39 -3.53
CA VAL A 159 -11.03 21.72 -3.13
C VAL A 159 -10.56 21.95 -1.71
N ASP A 160 -9.86 23.06 -1.51
CA ASP A 160 -9.57 23.54 -0.16
C ASP A 160 -10.89 23.98 0.50
N LEU A 161 -11.28 23.28 1.56
CA LEU A 161 -12.49 23.62 2.31
C LEU A 161 -12.32 24.88 3.18
N PHE A 162 -11.08 25.33 3.38
CA PHE A 162 -10.73 26.41 4.30
C PHE A 162 -9.96 27.58 3.66
N GLY A 163 -9.42 27.38 2.46
CA GLY A 163 -8.89 28.44 1.57
C GLY A 163 -7.40 28.72 1.69
#